data_AF-A0A1B6L2X4-F1
#
_entry.id   AF-A0A1B6L2X4-F1
#
_cell.length_a   1.000
_cell.length_b   1.000
_cell.length_c   1.000
_cell.angle_alpha   90.00
_cell.angle_beta   90.00
_cell.angle_gamma   90.00
#
_symmetry.space_group_name_H-M   'P 1'
#
loop_
_entity.id
_entity.type
_entity.pdbx_description
1 polymer ?
#
loop_
_entity_poly.entity_id
_entity_poly.type
_entity_poly.pdbx_seq_one_letter_code
_entity_poly.pdbx_strand_id
1 'polypeptide(L)'
;GFSKIVNEMKSNSSDSDYLGFTLHSLNLKSKDPGYVAFRPVDQVKGDVLFEIFGGIIQSNAESVTSTDTFKVECTRVNLPVGSGRVRPGFYNNFSEESKSRKGIVVIKNNDNLCLPLALVVGK
;
A
#
# COMPACT_ATOMS: atom_id res chain seq x y z
N GLY A 1 -24.92 -6.59 11.80
CA GLY A 1 -23.80 -6.86 12.73
C GLY A 1 -22.50 -6.40 12.11
N PHE A 2 -21.44 -6.25 12.91
CA PHE A 2 -20.15 -5.70 12.47
C PHE A 2 -19.55 -6.44 11.27
N SER A 3 -19.67 -7.77 11.20
CA SER A 3 -19.22 -8.58 10.06
C SER A 3 -19.87 -8.18 8.73
N LYS A 4 -21.15 -7.79 8.75
CA LYS A 4 -21.86 -7.30 7.56
C LYS A 4 -21.27 -5.98 7.07
N ILE A 5 -20.94 -5.07 7.99
CA ILE A 5 -20.31 -3.77 7.67
C ILE A 5 -18.94 -3.99 7.02
N VAL A 6 -18.12 -4.87 7.61
CA VAL A 6 -16.80 -5.19 7.04
C VAL A 6 -16.95 -5.77 5.64
N ASN A 7 -17.85 -6.74 5.44
CA ASN A 7 -18.05 -7.37 4.14
C ASN A 7 -18.55 -6.37 3.07
N GLU A 8 -19.43 -5.44 3.45
CA GLU A 8 -19.92 -4.39 2.56
C GLU A 8 -18.79 -3.43 2.13
N MET A 9 -17.92 -3.04 3.07
CA MET A 9 -16.74 -2.22 2.76
C MET A 9 -15.74 -2.97 1.87
N LYS A 10 -15.56 -4.27 2.09
CA LYS A 10 -14.73 -5.12 1.22
C LYS A 10 -15.31 -5.20 -0.20
N SER A 11 -16.63 -5.38 -0.35
CA SER A 11 -17.25 -5.44 -1.69
C SER A 11 -17.20 -4.12 -2.46
N ASN A 12 -17.08 -3.00 -1.76
CA ASN A 12 -16.99 -1.66 -2.36
C ASN A 12 -15.53 -1.23 -2.62
N SER A 13 -14.55 -2.12 -2.45
CA SER A 13 -13.11 -1.84 -2.55
C SER A 13 -12.45 -2.72 -3.62
N SER A 14 -11.34 -2.24 -4.19
CA SER A 14 -10.48 -3.04 -5.07
C SER A 14 -9.62 -3.99 -4.25
N ASP A 15 -9.21 -5.12 -4.82
CA ASP A 15 -8.29 -6.07 -4.18
C ASP A 15 -6.93 -5.45 -3.82
N SER A 16 -6.54 -4.38 -4.53
CA SER A 16 -5.31 -3.61 -4.29
C SER A 16 -5.43 -2.58 -3.16
N ASP A 17 -6.64 -2.33 -2.67
CA ASP A 17 -6.88 -1.29 -1.69
C ASP A 17 -6.53 -1.75 -0.27
N TYR A 18 -6.35 -0.77 0.60
CA TYR A 18 -6.15 -0.98 2.02
C TYR A 18 -7.35 -0.41 2.77
N LEU A 19 -7.79 -1.12 3.79
CA LEU A 19 -8.86 -0.69 4.68
C LEU A 19 -8.30 -0.52 6.09
N GLY A 20 -8.63 0.61 6.70
CA GLY A 20 -8.46 0.89 8.11
C GLY A 20 -9.81 1.12 8.76
N PHE A 21 -9.98 0.68 10.00
CA PHE A 21 -11.20 0.87 10.76
C PHE A 21 -10.88 1.61 12.05
N THR A 22 -11.70 2.60 12.38
CA THR A 22 -11.63 3.37 13.61
C THR A 22 -13.00 3.33 14.28
N LEU A 23 -13.02 3.05 15.59
CA LEU A 23 -14.22 2.97 16.39
C LEU A 23 -14.19 4.06 17.46
N HIS A 24 -15.08 5.03 17.32
CA HIS A 24 -15.21 6.16 18.24
C HIS A 24 -16.37 5.91 19.20
N SER A 25 -16.12 6.02 20.50
CA SER A 25 -17.21 6.12 21.48
C SER A 25 -17.73 7.56 21.50
N LEU A 26 -19.03 7.76 21.28
CA LEU A 26 -19.63 9.09 21.36
C LEU A 26 -19.82 9.57 22.80
N ASN A 27 -19.84 8.63 23.74
CA ASN A 27 -20.05 8.89 25.16
C ASN A 27 -18.73 9.15 25.90
N LEU A 28 -17.63 8.53 25.44
CA LEU A 28 -16.30 8.67 26.02
C LEU A 28 -15.41 9.58 25.16
N LYS A 29 -15.76 10.87 25.08
CA LYS A 29 -15.05 11.85 24.22
C LYS A 29 -13.58 12.09 24.62
N SER A 30 -13.19 11.75 25.84
CA SER A 30 -11.83 11.96 26.37
C SER A 30 -10.90 10.76 26.17
N LYS A 31 -11.39 9.64 25.63
CA LYS A 31 -10.59 8.43 25.42
C LYS A 31 -10.27 8.23 23.96
N ASP A 32 -9.06 7.71 23.72
CA ASP A 32 -8.60 7.44 22.36
C ASP A 32 -9.49 6.38 21.69
N PRO A 33 -9.82 6.56 20.40
CA PRO A 33 -10.63 5.60 19.66
C PRO A 33 -9.85 4.30 19.46
N GLY A 34 -10.56 3.18 19.45
CA GLY A 34 -9.98 1.91 19.03
C GLY A 34 -9.73 1.93 17.54
N TYR A 35 -8.54 1.54 17.09
CA TYR A 35 -8.20 1.54 15.68
C TYR A 35 -7.56 0.22 15.25
N VAL A 36 -7.72 -0.10 13.96
CA VAL A 36 -6.96 -1.14 13.28
C VAL A 36 -6.20 -0.50 12.14
N ALA A 37 -4.89 -0.75 12.14
CA ALA A 37 -3.98 -0.29 11.11
C ALA A 37 -4.45 -0.74 9.72
N PHE A 38 -4.10 0.06 8.71
CA PHE A 38 -4.43 -0.24 7.32
C PHE A 38 -3.91 -1.61 6.91
N ARG A 39 -4.81 -2.46 6.43
CA ARG A 39 -4.48 -3.79 5.90
C ARG A 39 -5.05 -3.95 4.49
N PRO A 40 -4.38 -4.73 3.64
CA PRO A 40 -4.93 -5.17 2.36
C PRO A 40 -6.35 -5.76 2.52
N VAL A 41 -7.24 -5.53 1.54
CA VAL A 41 -8.64 -6.01 1.59
C VAL A 41 -8.74 -7.50 1.90
N ASP A 42 -7.88 -8.33 1.29
CA ASP A 42 -7.83 -9.78 1.49
C ASP A 42 -7.48 -10.17 2.94
N GLN A 43 -6.66 -9.37 3.63
CA GLN A 43 -6.22 -9.61 5.01
C GLN A 43 -7.18 -9.07 6.09
N VAL A 44 -8.20 -8.31 5.70
CA VAL A 44 -9.23 -7.81 6.63
C VAL A 44 -10.22 -8.91 6.94
N LYS A 45 -10.26 -9.36 8.20
CA LYS A 45 -11.24 -10.34 8.66
C LYS A 45 -12.56 -9.67 9.07
N GLY A 46 -13.68 -10.39 8.93
CA GLY A 46 -15.02 -9.86 9.24
C GLY A 46 -15.27 -9.59 10.73
N ASP A 47 -14.50 -10.22 11.61
CA ASP A 47 -14.55 -10.08 13.07
C ASP A 47 -13.66 -8.95 13.61
N VAL A 48 -12.85 -8.29 12.78
CA VAL A 48 -11.93 -7.21 13.18
C VAL A 48 -12.62 -6.13 14.04
N LEU A 49 -13.82 -5.69 13.65
CA LEU A 49 -14.56 -4.68 14.41
C LEU A 49 -15.03 -5.20 15.77
N PHE A 50 -15.32 -6.50 15.91
CA PHE A 50 -15.64 -7.11 17.19
C PHE A 50 -14.41 -7.21 18.09
N GLU A 51 -13.23 -7.48 17.54
CA GLU A 51 -11.97 -7.49 18.30
C GLU A 51 -11.67 -6.10 18.89
N ILE A 52 -11.80 -5.04 18.07
CA ILE A 52 -11.64 -3.65 18.53
C ILE A 52 -12.66 -3.33 19.63
N PHE A 53 -13.93 -3.64 19.38
CA PHE A 53 -15.01 -3.38 20.32
C PHE A 53 -14.79 -4.11 21.65
N GLY A 54 -14.38 -5.38 21.61
CA GLY A 54 -14.01 -6.16 22.79
C GLY A 54 -12.87 -5.52 23.58
N GLY A 55 -11.83 -5.04 22.90
CA GLY A 55 -10.72 -4.33 23.54
C GLY A 55 -11.14 -3.00 24.19
N ILE A 56 -12.04 -2.25 23.56
CA ILE A 56 -12.59 -1.02 24.16
C ILE A 56 -13.43 -1.36 25.39
N ILE A 57 -14.32 -2.35 25.33
CA ILE A 57 -15.12 -2.76 26.49
C ILE A 57 -14.21 -3.22 27.62
N GLN A 58 -13.22 -4.06 27.34
CA GLN A 58 -12.32 -4.58 28.37
C GLN A 58 -11.51 -3.48 29.07
N SER A 59 -11.06 -2.47 28.32
CA SER A 59 -10.31 -1.33 28.86
C SER A 59 -11.20 -0.27 29.54
N ASN A 60 -12.52 -0.36 29.37
CA ASN A 60 -13.49 0.64 29.83
C ASN A 60 -14.73 0.01 30.49
N ALA A 61 -14.58 -1.18 31.08
CA ALA A 61 -15.70 -2.00 31.52
C ALA A 61 -16.65 -1.30 32.51
N GLU A 62 -16.13 -0.36 33.30
CA GLU A 62 -16.91 0.43 34.26
C GLU A 62 -17.63 1.63 33.62
N SER A 63 -17.17 2.09 32.45
CA SER A 63 -17.67 3.31 31.81
C SER A 63 -18.55 3.03 30.58
N VAL A 64 -18.43 1.84 29.99
CA VAL A 64 -19.22 1.46 28.81
C VAL A 64 -20.53 0.81 29.23
N THR A 65 -21.64 1.43 28.84
CA THR A 65 -22.99 0.93 29.12
C THR A 65 -23.67 0.37 27.87
N SER A 66 -24.71 -0.44 28.03
CA SER A 66 -25.50 -0.97 26.91
C SER A 66 -26.21 0.11 26.08
N THR A 67 -26.30 1.34 26.58
CA THR A 67 -26.85 2.50 25.89
C THR A 67 -25.79 3.30 25.13
N ASP A 68 -24.53 2.88 25.17
CA ASP A 68 -23.46 3.60 24.49
C ASP A 68 -23.56 3.51 22.98
N THR A 69 -23.35 4.66 22.34
CA THR A 69 -23.34 4.77 20.89
C THR A 69 -21.91 4.85 20.38
N PHE A 70 -21.61 4.01 19.40
CA PHE A 70 -20.31 3.97 18.74
C PHE A 70 -20.45 4.37 17.28
N LYS A 71 -19.50 5.17 16.80
CA LYS A 71 -19.35 5.51 15.38
C LYS A 71 -18.22 4.66 14.80
N VAL A 72 -18.55 3.85 13.81
CA VAL A 72 -17.57 3.13 12.99
C VAL A 72 -17.18 4.04 11.83
N GLU A 73 -15.88 4.26 11.67
CA GLU A 73 -15.29 4.96 10.53
C GLU A 73 -14.42 3.97 9.76
N CYS A 74 -14.61 3.91 8.44
CA CYS A 74 -13.83 3.07 7.55
C CYS A 74 -13.06 3.97 6.59
N THR A 75 -11.74 3.87 6.62
CA THR A 75 -10.86 4.63 5.73
C THR A 75 -10.32 3.68 4.68
N ARG A 76 -10.73 3.90 3.43
CA ARG A 76 -10.21 3.20 2.26
C ARG A 76 -9.04 3.98 1.67
N VAL A 77 -7.89 3.32 1.57
CA VAL A 77 -6.69 3.87 0.93
C VAL A 77 -6.48 3.12 -0.37
N ASN A 78 -6.65 3.82 -1.48
CA ASN A 78 -6.21 3.34 -2.78
C ASN A 78 -4.71 3.64 -2.89
N LEU A 79 -3.89 2.59 -2.88
CA LEU A 79 -2.47 2.77 -3.11
C LEU A 79 -2.25 3.21 -4.55
N PRO A 80 -1.45 4.27 -4.81
CA PRO A 80 -1.08 4.59 -6.16
C PRO A 80 -0.39 3.36 -6.74
N VAL A 81 -0.96 2.81 -7.82
CA VAL A 81 -0.31 1.76 -8.60
C VAL A 81 0.91 2.42 -9.21
N GLY A 82 2.02 2.36 -8.48
CA GLY A 82 3.29 2.84 -8.97
C GLY A 82 3.56 2.11 -10.27
N SER A 83 3.63 2.85 -11.36
CA SER A 83 4.25 2.35 -12.59
C SER A 83 5.70 2.06 -12.22
N GLY A 84 5.95 0.84 -11.74
CA GLY A 84 7.17 0.47 -11.02
C GLY A 84 8.37 1.02 -11.75
N ARG A 85 9.06 2.00 -11.15
CA ARG A 85 10.18 2.74 -11.77
C ARG A 85 10.03 2.86 -13.30
N VAL A 86 8.99 3.53 -13.79
CA VAL A 86 9.26 4.38 -14.94
C VAL A 86 10.17 5.45 -14.36
N ARG A 87 11.49 5.18 -14.37
CA ARG A 87 12.46 6.24 -14.13
C ARG A 87 11.98 7.37 -15.05
N PRO A 88 11.79 8.59 -14.56
CA PRO A 88 11.75 9.75 -15.43
C PRO A 88 13.20 9.96 -15.92
N GLY A 89 13.76 8.94 -16.59
CA GLY A 89 14.96 9.09 -17.36
C GLY A 89 14.59 9.95 -18.54
N PHE A 90 15.51 10.80 -18.97
CA PHE A 90 15.39 11.60 -20.20
C PHE A 90 15.11 10.78 -21.47
N TYR A 91 15.06 9.45 -21.37
CA TYR A 91 15.00 8.51 -22.49
C TYR A 91 13.92 7.46 -22.24
N ASN A 92 13.12 7.16 -23.26
CA ASN A 92 11.95 6.28 -23.17
C ASN A 92 12.31 4.80 -23.25
N ASN A 93 13.53 4.47 -23.66
CA ASN A 93 14.01 3.10 -23.75
C ASN A 93 15.53 3.01 -23.53
N PHE A 94 16.00 1.82 -23.14
CA PHE A 94 17.41 1.53 -22.89
C PHE A 94 18.32 1.82 -24.11
N SER A 95 17.78 1.65 -25.32
CA SER A 95 18.52 1.91 -26.57
C SER A 95 18.80 3.42 -26.75
N GLU A 96 17.84 4.29 -26.46
CA GLU A 96 18.02 5.75 -26.45
C GLU A 96 19.00 6.20 -25.37
N GLU A 97 18.88 5.64 -24.17
CA GLU A 97 19.83 5.90 -23.07
C GLU A 97 21.26 5.46 -23.43
N SER A 98 21.39 4.30 -24.09
CA SER A 98 22.71 3.78 -24.49
C SER A 98 23.35 4.61 -25.59
N LYS A 99 22.57 5.23 -26.49
CA LYS A 99 23.07 6.12 -27.56
C LYS A 99 23.52 7.48 -27.02
N SER A 100 22.90 7.98 -25.95
CA SER A 100 23.21 9.31 -25.41
C SER A 100 24.41 9.33 -24.47
N ARG A 101 24.77 8.18 -23.89
CA ARG A 101 25.94 8.04 -23.02
C ARG A 101 27.22 8.03 -23.85
N LYS A 102 27.97 9.14 -23.80
CA LYS A 102 29.28 9.34 -24.47
C LYS A 102 30.40 8.35 -24.06
N GLY A 103 30.13 7.42 -23.13
CA GLY A 103 31.08 6.40 -22.67
C GLY A 103 30.74 4.96 -23.08
N ILE A 104 29.69 4.75 -23.89
CA ILE A 104 29.32 3.42 -24.40
C ILE A 104 29.75 3.33 -25.86
N VAL A 105 30.64 2.40 -26.17
CA VAL A 105 31.10 2.10 -27.53
C VAL A 105 30.47 0.78 -27.97
N VAL A 106 29.73 0.81 -29.07
CA VAL A 106 29.14 -0.39 -29.67
C VAL A 106 30.03 -0.85 -30.82
N ILE A 107 30.71 -1.99 -30.64
CA ILE A 107 31.54 -2.62 -31.67
C ILE A 107 30.74 -3.76 -32.28
N LYS A 108 30.33 -3.62 -33.55
CA LYS A 108 29.66 -4.67 -34.31
C LYS A 108 30.70 -5.36 -35.19
N ASN A 109 31.08 -6.58 -34.82
CA ASN A 109 32.04 -7.39 -35.58
C ASN A 109 31.46 -8.78 -35.86
N ASN A 110 31.80 -9.35 -37.01
CA ASN A 110 31.53 -10.75 -37.35
C ASN A 110 32.75 -11.66 -37.12
N ASP A 111 33.87 -11.07 -36.69
CA ASP A 111 35.11 -11.77 -36.35
C ASP A 111 35.31 -11.78 -34.82
N ASN A 112 36.07 -12.75 -34.29
CA ASN A 112 36.33 -12.93 -32.85
C ASN A 112 37.26 -11.87 -32.21
N LEU A 113 37.30 -10.65 -32.75
CA LEU A 113 38.23 -9.57 -32.38
C LEU A 113 37.56 -8.42 -31.61
N CYS A 114 36.41 -8.65 -30.97
CA CYS A 114 35.69 -7.62 -30.22
C CYS A 114 36.53 -6.99 -29.07
N LEU A 115 37.31 -7.80 -28.36
CA LEU A 115 38.13 -7.34 -27.23
C LEU A 115 39.34 -6.48 -27.67
N PRO A 116 40.16 -6.89 -28.67
CA PRO A 116 41.20 -6.04 -29.22
C PRO A 116 40.69 -4.69 -29.73
N LEU A 117 39.55 -4.67 -30.43
CA LEU A 117 38.96 -3.44 -30.96
C LEU A 117 38.45 -2.53 -29.82
N ALA A 118 37.89 -3.09 -28.75
CA ALA A 118 37.46 -2.32 -27.59
C ALA A 118 38.62 -1.60 -26.90
N LEU A 119 39.78 -2.24 -26.81
CA LEU A 119 40.99 -1.66 -26.22
C LEU A 119 41.57 -0.51 -27.06
N VAL A 120 41.42 -0.56 -28.39
CA VAL A 120 41.87 0.52 -29.28
C VAL A 120 40.91 1.70 -29.23
N VAL A 121 39.60 1.47 -29.22
CA VAL A 121 38.59 2.54 -29.26
C VAL A 121 38.41 3.23 -27.89
N GLY A 122 38.74 2.54 -26.79
CA GLY A 122 38.70 3.12 -25.44
C GLY A 122 39.90 3.98 -25.06
N LYS A 123 40.83 4.22 -25.99
CA LYS A 123 42.04 5.03 -25.80
C LYS A 123 41.82 6.45 -26.33
#